data_AF-F9DV70-F1
#
_entry.id   AF-F9DV70-F1
#
_cell.length_a   1.000
_cell.length_b   1.000
_cell.length_c   1.000
_cell.angle_alpha   90.00
_cell.angle_beta   90.00
_cell.angle_gamma   90.00
#
_symmetry.space_group_name_H-M   'P 1'
#
loop_
_entity.id
_entity.type
_entity.pdbx_description
1 polymer ?
#
loop_
_entity_poly.entity_id
_entity_poly.type
_entity_poly.pdbx_seq_one_letter_code
_entity_poly.pdbx_strand_id
1 'polypeptide(L)' 'MKEFELSFRNPEVRMYTVVVLPAVLIGLLIMIYSNSNLNFTYAVAVQAAGLLSFYIWRIFYRRKEKLKNNR' A
#
# COMPACT_ATOMS: atom_id res chain seq x y z
N MET A 1 11.50 -9.28 -22.79
CA MET A 1 11.38 -8.45 -21.58
C MET A 1 9.94 -8.60 -21.09
N LYS A 2 9.71 -9.02 -19.84
CA LYS A 2 8.36 -9.04 -19.29
C LYS A 2 7.91 -7.59 -19.17
N GLU A 3 7.03 -7.15 -20.05
CA GLU A 3 6.33 -5.88 -19.85
C GLU A 3 5.60 -6.01 -18.51
N PHE A 4 6.11 -5.31 -17.50
CA PHE A 4 5.35 -5.13 -16.28
C PHE A 4 4.10 -4.38 -16.71
N GLU A 5 2.98 -5.08 -16.84
CA GLU A 5 1.67 -4.45 -17.01
C GLU A 5 1.42 -3.62 -15.74
N LEU A 6 1.93 -2.38 -15.74
CA LEU A 6 1.56 -1.26 -14.86
C LEU A 6 0.15 -0.75 -15.20
N SER A 7 -0.63 -1.56 -15.90
CA SER A 7 -2.03 -1.31 -16.14
C SER A 7 -2.78 -1.52 -14.83
N PHE A 8 -3.70 -0.61 -14.51
CA PHE A 8 -4.68 -0.76 -13.43
C PHE A 8 -5.58 -2.01 -13.58
N ARG A 9 -5.45 -2.73 -14.71
CA ARG A 9 -6.04 -4.04 -14.93
C ARG A 9 -5.43 -5.12 -14.03
N ASN A 10 -4.18 -4.95 -13.58
CA ASN A 10 -3.57 -5.81 -12.57
C ASN A 10 -4.12 -5.46 -11.18
N PRO A 11 -4.81 -6.39 -10.50
CA PRO A 11 -5.38 -6.14 -9.17
C PRO A 11 -4.32 -5.83 -8.12
N GLU A 12 -3.10 -6.36 -8.23
CA GLU A 12 -2.00 -6.03 -7.31
C GLU A 12 -1.61 -4.54 -7.44
N VAL A 13 -1.48 -4.03 -8.67
CA VAL A 13 -1.13 -2.62 -8.94
C VAL A 13 -2.25 -1.70 -8.50
N ARG A 14 -3.51 -2.02 -8.85
CA ARG A 14 -4.67 -1.22 -8.45
C ARG A 14 -4.76 -1.08 -6.94
N MET A 15 -4.56 -2.17 -6.20
CA MET A 15 -4.67 -2.13 -4.74
C MET A 15 -3.46 -1.47 -4.09
N TYR A 16 -2.27 -1.61 -4.67
CA TYR A 16 -1.09 -0.87 -4.23
C TYR A 16 -1.33 0.63 -4.36
N THR A 17 -1.85 1.10 -5.50
CA THR A 17 -2.18 2.52 -5.69
C THR A 17 -3.24 2.98 -4.70
N VAL A 18 -4.32 2.22 -4.48
CA VAL A 18 -5.39 2.61 -3.54
C VAL A 18 -4.93 2.64 -2.09
N VAL A 19 -3.92 1.88 -1.69
CA VAL A 19 -3.47 1.81 -0.29
C VAL A 19 -2.23 2.68 -0.03
N VAL A 20 -1.25 2.62 -0.92
CA VAL A 20 0.04 3.30 -0.74
C VAL A 20 -0.03 4.77 -1.16
N LEU A 21 -0.77 5.10 -2.22
CA LEU A 21 -0.88 6.49 -2.67
C LEU A 21 -1.50 7.40 -1.59
N PRO A 22 -2.62 7.02 -0.93
CA PRO A 22 -3.15 7.84 0.16
C PRO A 22 -2.22 7.86 1.37
N ALA A 23 -1.55 6.75 1.71
CA ALA A 23 -0.62 6.71 2.84
C ALA A 23 0.56 7.69 2.64
N VAL A 24 1.11 7.76 1.42
CA VAL A 24 2.17 8.71 1.05
C VAL A 24 1.67 10.15 1.15
N LEU A 25 0.48 10.44 0.64
CA LEU A 25 -0.11 11.79 0.73
C LEU A 25 -0.34 12.21 2.19
N ILE A 26 -0.86 11.32 3.03
CA ILE A 26 -1.05 11.57 4.47
C ILE A 26 0.29 11.77 5.17
N GLY A 27 1.30 10.94 4.87
CA GLY A 27 2.64 11.10 5.42
C GLY A 27 3.28 12.45 5.08
N LEU A 28 3.12 12.91 3.83
CA LEU A 28 3.56 14.23 3.40
C LEU A 28 2.82 15.36 4.12
N LEU A 29 1.49 15.25 4.26
CA LEU A 29 0.69 16.22 5.00
C LEU A 29 1.13 16.32 6.46
N ILE A 30 1.38 15.19 7.13
CA ILE A 30 1.91 15.17 8.51
C ILE A 30 3.26 15.87 8.57
N MET A 31 4.14 15.63 7.60
CA MET A 31 5.47 16.22 7.60
C MET A 31 5.47 17.73 7.36
N ILE A 32 4.54 18.24 6.55
CA ILE A 32 4.42 19.66 6.21
C ILE A 32 3.65 20.45 7.28
N TYR A 33 2.56 19.90 7.81
CA TYR A 33 1.62 20.66 8.66
C TYR A 33 1.80 20.43 10.15
N SER A 34 2.41 19.32 10.56
CA SER A 34 2.63 19.10 11.97
C SER A 34 3.83 19.94 12.43
N ASN A 35 3.74 20.57 13.60
CA ASN A 35 4.81 21.41 14.17
C ASN A 35 5.50 20.72 15.36
N SER A 36 5.35 19.39 15.42
CA SER A 36 5.85 18.54 16.51
C SER A 36 7.24 18.00 16.18
N ASN A 37 8.09 17.83 17.19
CA ASN A 37 9.40 17.18 17.02
C ASN A 37 9.27 15.71 16.59
N LEU A 38 8.08 15.11 16.68
CA LEU A 38 7.80 13.71 16.32
C LEU A 38 7.21 13.54 14.91
N ASN A 39 7.11 14.60 14.11
CA ASN A 39 6.51 14.55 12.76
C ASN A 39 7.08 13.43 11.90
N PHE A 40 8.40 13.27 11.92
CA PHE A 40 9.09 12.24 11.15
C PHE A 40 8.66 10.84 11.62
N THR A 41 8.59 10.62 12.93
CA THR A 41 8.12 9.36 13.52
C THR A 41 6.69 9.04 13.12
N TYR A 42 5.79 10.02 13.13
CA TYR A 42 4.41 9.84 12.69
C TYR A 42 4.29 9.57 11.18
N ALA A 43 5.04 10.29 10.34
CA ALA A 43 5.05 10.05 8.91
C ALA A 43 5.57 8.64 8.58
N VAL A 44 6.66 8.20 9.23
CA VAL A 44 7.19 6.83 9.08
C VAL A 44 6.18 5.79 9.57
N ALA A 45 5.50 6.03 10.69
CA ALA A 45 4.49 5.12 11.21
C ALA A 45 3.30 4.95 10.23
N VAL A 46 2.83 6.04 9.63
CA VAL A 46 1.75 5.98 8.61
C VAL A 46 2.20 5.21 7.37
N GLN A 47 3.42 5.44 6.90
CA GLN A 47 3.99 4.72 5.76
C GLN A 47 4.14 3.22 6.06
N ALA A 48 4.65 2.89 7.25
CA ALA A 48 4.79 1.51 7.71
C ALA A 48 3.42 0.82 7.81
N ALA A 49 2.41 1.48 8.38
CA ALA A 49 1.06 0.97 8.48
C ALA A 49 0.44 0.72 7.10
N GLY A 50 0.57 1.67 6.16
CA GLY A 50 0.08 1.52 4.79
C GLY A 50 0.70 0.33 4.05
N LEU A 51 2.02 0.15 4.18
CA LEU A 51 2.72 -1.01 3.62
C LEU A 51 2.28 -2.32 4.29
N LEU A 52 2.14 -2.33 5.62
CA LEU A 52 1.67 -3.51 6.35
C LEU A 52 0.28 -3.93 5.87
N SER A 53 -0.64 -2.97 5.75
CA SER A 53 -1.99 -3.21 5.22
C SER A 53 -1.96 -3.78 3.81
N PHE A 54 -1.11 -3.25 2.93
CA PHE A 54 -0.94 -3.76 1.57
C PHE A 54 -0.44 -5.22 1.57
N TYR A 55 0.60 -5.53 2.35
CA TYR A 55 1.15 -6.88 2.42
C TYR A 55 0.17 -7.88 3.05
N ILE A 56 -0.55 -7.48 4.09
CA ILE A 56 -1.62 -8.29 4.67
C ILE A 56 -2.65 -8.62 3.60
N TRP A 57 -3.16 -7.61 2.88
CA TRP A 57 -4.12 -7.81 1.80
C TRP A 57 -3.56 -8.76 0.72
N ARG A 58 -2.30 -8.59 0.31
CA ARG A 58 -1.65 -9.44 -0.69
C ARG A 58 -1.60 -10.91 -0.26
N ILE A 59 -1.34 -11.19 1.01
CA ILE A 59 -1.35 -12.56 1.55
C ILE A 59 -2.74 -13.16 1.47
N PHE A 60 -3.77 -12.41 1.87
CA PHE A 60 -5.16 -12.86 1.77
C PHE A 60 -5.61 -13.05 0.32
N TYR A 61 -5.20 -12.15 -0.59
CA TYR A 61 -5.50 -12.24 -2.01
C TYR A 61 -4.93 -13.53 -2.61
N ARG A 62 -3.64 -13.80 -2.41
CA ARG A 62 -3.00 -15.05 -2.88
C ARG A 62 -3.63 -16.31 -2.30
N ARG A 63 -4.06 -16.27 -1.03
CA ARG A 63 -4.78 -17.41 -0.41
C ARG A 63 -6.13 -17.65 -1.09
N LYS A 64 -6.89 -16.60 -1.38
CA LYS A 64 -8.19 -16.70 -2.08
C LYS A 64 -8.04 -17.15 -3.52
N GLU A 65 -7.00 -16.69 -4.21
CA GLU A 65 -6.72 -17.08 -5.60
C GLU A 65 -6.36 -18.57 -5.72
N LYS A 66 -5.54 -19.09 -4.78
CA LYS A 66 -5.23 -20.53 -4.70
C LYS A 66 -6.47 -21.39 -4.44
N LEU A 67 -7.39 -20.92 -3.58
CA LEU A 67 -8.67 -21.62 -3.33
C LEU A 67 -9.60 -21.61 -4.55
N LYS A 68 -9.56 -20.54 -5.36
CA LYS A 68 -10.37 -20.43 -6.57
C LYS A 68 -9.84 -21.30 -7.72
N ASN A 69 -8.52 -21.49 -7.82
CA ASN A 69 -7.89 -22.29 -8.87
C ASN A 69 -7.89 -23.80 -8.60
N ASN A 70 -8.21 -24.22 -7.37
CA ASN A 70 -8.31 -25.62 -6.96
C ASN A 70 -9.75 -26.19 -7.02
N ARG A 71 -10.70 -25.41 -7.54
CA ARG A 71 -12.09 -25.81 -7.84
C ARG A 71 -12.28 -25.75 -9.35
#